data_AF-A0A7C7GFD7-F1
#
_entry.id   AF-A0A7C7GFD7-F1
#
_cell.length_a   1.000
_cell.length_b   1.000
_cell.length_c   1.000
_cell.angle_alpha   90.00
_cell.angle_beta   90.00
_cell.angle_gamma   90.00
#
_symmetry.space_group_name_H-M   'P 1'
#
loop_
_entity.id
_entity.type
_entity.pdbx_description
1 polymer ?
#
loop_
_entity_poly.entity_id
_entity_poly.type
_entity_poly.pdbx_seq_one_letter_code
_entity_poly.pdbx_strand_id
1 'polypeptide(L)'
;MQTLSRYVTSCLTEMNLPHWLDGGTLLGAVRENGGLLAWEDDIDIAVYLDDTTTWRSFVAGFAERGTKDGYTVEVFKKRGYLSISFNSPGRWPFHWERNRMRGEIRLDLVVYRLSQSYGEWVLERRLKKGTMPLTESGVYGVPRDMVLPVSKINFLGGEMGCPNQPQAYLRVLYGDYDKPDYTYVATASATTRQRVDNESSLPVR
;
A
#
# COMPACT_ATOMS: atom_id res chain seq x y z
N MET A 1 9.17 -7.11 -5.17
CA MET A 1 8.33 -6.42 -4.17
C MET A 1 9.17 -5.89 -3.00
N GLN A 2 9.94 -6.74 -2.32
CA GLN A 2 10.80 -6.34 -1.19
C GLN A 2 11.68 -5.11 -1.48
N THR A 3 12.46 -5.10 -2.58
CA THR A 3 13.32 -3.96 -2.96
C THR A 3 12.54 -2.65 -3.10
N LEU A 4 11.41 -2.68 -3.82
CA LEU A 4 10.58 -1.49 -4.07
C LEU A 4 9.94 -0.98 -2.77
N SER A 5 9.40 -1.88 -1.94
CA SER A 5 8.82 -1.51 -0.65
C SER A 5 9.85 -0.82 0.26
N ARG A 6 11.06 -1.38 0.38
CA ARG A 6 12.15 -0.81 1.18
C ARG A 6 12.60 0.54 0.66
N TYR A 7 12.76 0.69 -0.66
CA TYR A 7 13.10 1.94 -1.29
C TYR A 7 12.10 3.05 -0.94
N VAL A 8 10.81 2.79 -1.14
CA VAL A 8 9.76 3.77 -0.88
C VAL A 8 9.70 4.12 0.61
N THR A 9 9.77 3.14 1.52
CA THR A 9 9.77 3.43 2.96
C THR A 9 11.02 4.18 3.43
N SER A 10 12.20 3.93 2.82
CA SER A 10 13.40 4.72 3.12
C SER A 10 13.18 6.18 2.75
N CYS A 11 12.65 6.44 1.55
CA CYS A 11 12.34 7.79 1.09
C CYS A 11 11.35 8.49 2.05
N LEU A 12 10.28 7.80 2.47
CA LEU A 12 9.30 8.35 3.43
C LEU A 12 9.91 8.63 4.80
N THR A 13 10.79 7.74 5.27
CA THR A 13 11.50 7.90 6.55
C THR A 13 12.40 9.13 6.51
N GLU A 14 13.18 9.32 5.44
CA GLU A 14 14.03 10.50 5.25
C GLU A 14 13.23 11.81 5.14
N MET A 15 12.00 11.73 4.64
CA MET A 15 11.07 12.86 4.59
C MET A 15 10.33 13.10 5.92
N ASN A 16 10.59 12.30 6.95
CA ASN A 16 9.89 12.31 8.24
C ASN A 16 8.36 12.15 8.10
N LEU A 17 7.92 11.37 7.13
CA LEU A 17 6.49 11.13 6.88
C LEU A 17 6.05 9.80 7.50
N PRO A 18 5.09 9.80 8.45
CA PRO A 18 4.52 8.57 8.98
C PRO A 18 3.86 7.76 7.87
N HIS A 19 4.18 6.48 7.79
CA HIS A 19 3.73 5.61 6.71
C HIS A 19 3.56 4.18 7.22
N TRP A 20 2.65 3.43 6.58
CA TRP A 20 2.30 2.08 6.98
C TRP A 20 1.92 1.22 5.78
N LEU A 21 2.07 -0.10 5.93
CA LEU A 21 1.46 -1.07 5.02
C LEU A 21 -0.05 -0.92 5.04
N ASP A 22 -0.68 -0.92 3.87
CA ASP A 22 -2.12 -0.74 3.73
C ASP A 22 -2.75 -1.94 3.02
N GLY A 23 -4.08 -2.03 3.02
CA GLY A 23 -4.79 -2.91 2.09
C GLY A 23 -4.46 -4.40 2.16
N GLY A 24 -4.28 -5.01 0.98
CA GLY A 24 -3.96 -6.43 0.82
C GLY A 24 -2.57 -6.77 1.34
N THR A 25 -1.65 -5.82 1.19
CA THR A 25 -0.28 -5.91 1.70
C THR A 25 -0.24 -6.00 3.23
N LEU A 26 -0.99 -5.16 3.95
CA LEU A 26 -1.14 -5.27 5.41
C LEU A 26 -1.83 -6.58 5.81
N LEU A 27 -2.85 -6.99 5.07
CA LEU A 27 -3.55 -8.25 5.33
C LEU A 27 -2.59 -9.45 5.21
N GLY A 28 -1.74 -9.47 4.18
CA GLY A 28 -0.67 -10.46 4.03
C GLY A 28 0.27 -10.44 5.23
N ALA A 29 0.75 -9.27 5.63
CA ALA A 29 1.64 -9.13 6.78
C ALA A 29 1.05 -9.71 8.07
N VAL A 30 -0.24 -9.45 8.33
CA VAL A 30 -0.94 -9.92 9.53
C VAL A 30 -1.28 -11.42 9.47
N ARG A 31 -1.79 -11.90 8.33
CA ARG A 31 -2.38 -13.24 8.20
C ARG A 31 -1.37 -14.29 7.77
N GLU A 32 -0.46 -13.95 6.86
CA GLU A 32 0.52 -14.86 6.27
C GLU A 32 1.88 -14.77 6.99
N ASN A 33 1.88 -14.45 8.29
CA ASN A 33 3.07 -14.37 9.15
C ASN A 33 4.19 -13.48 8.58
N GLY A 34 3.83 -12.27 8.12
CA GLY A 34 4.75 -11.35 7.46
C GLY A 34 4.98 -11.62 5.97
N GLY A 35 4.17 -12.48 5.35
CA GLY A 35 4.19 -12.78 3.92
C GLY A 35 3.31 -11.85 3.08
N LEU A 36 3.32 -12.10 1.77
CA LEU A 36 2.34 -11.55 0.84
C LEU A 36 1.14 -12.50 0.74
N LEU A 37 -0.01 -11.96 0.33
CA LEU A 37 -1.08 -12.82 -0.15
C LEU A 37 -0.61 -13.53 -1.42
N ALA A 38 -0.94 -14.82 -1.55
CA ALA A 38 -0.49 -15.64 -2.68
C ALA A 38 -0.95 -15.08 -4.04
N TRP A 39 -1.96 -14.22 -4.07
CA TRP A 39 -2.46 -13.58 -5.29
C TRP A 39 -2.07 -12.11 -5.45
N GLU A 40 -1.32 -11.53 -4.52
CA GLU A 40 -0.87 -10.14 -4.58
C GLU A 40 0.09 -9.93 -5.76
N ASP A 41 -0.09 -8.87 -6.53
CA ASP A 41 0.79 -8.48 -7.63
C ASP A 41 1.32 -7.03 -7.49
N ASP A 42 0.87 -6.31 -6.47
CA ASP A 42 1.30 -4.97 -6.08
C ASP A 42 1.66 -4.85 -4.59
N ILE A 43 2.06 -3.65 -4.15
CA ILE A 43 2.30 -3.30 -2.76
C ILE A 43 1.51 -2.03 -2.46
N ASP A 44 0.65 -2.06 -1.46
CA ASP A 44 -0.05 -0.89 -0.95
C ASP A 44 0.73 -0.30 0.25
N ILE A 45 1.18 0.96 0.12
CA ILE A 45 1.70 1.75 1.25
C ILE A 45 0.82 2.99 1.41
N ALA A 46 0.47 3.31 2.64
CA ALA A 46 -0.18 4.55 3.01
C ALA A 46 0.83 5.51 3.65
N VAL A 47 0.62 6.82 3.44
CA VAL A 47 1.41 7.89 4.05
C VAL A 47 0.49 8.98 4.58
N TYR A 48 0.78 9.46 5.79
CA TYR A 48 0.12 10.64 6.35
C TYR A 48 0.87 11.91 5.95
N LEU A 49 0.17 12.83 5.28
CA LEU A 49 0.68 14.17 5.03
C LEU A 49 -0.04 15.16 5.95
N ASP A 50 0.72 15.78 6.85
CA ASP A 50 0.22 16.88 7.67
C ASP A 50 0.01 18.16 6.84
N ASP A 51 -0.45 19.22 7.52
CA ASP A 51 -0.72 20.52 6.90
C ASP A 51 0.55 21.27 6.48
N THR A 52 1.73 20.84 6.96
CA THR A 52 3.01 21.41 6.55
C THR A 52 3.50 20.84 5.21
N THR A 53 3.06 19.62 4.87
CA THR A 53 3.47 18.95 3.64
C THR A 53 2.43 19.12 2.53
N THR A 54 2.76 19.94 1.53
CA THR A 54 1.90 20.12 0.34
C THR A 54 1.97 18.91 -0.58
N TRP A 55 0.90 18.63 -1.32
CA TRP A 55 0.91 17.63 -2.40
C TRP A 55 2.05 17.90 -3.40
N ARG A 56 2.29 19.17 -3.74
CA ARG A 56 3.32 19.54 -4.72
C ARG A 56 4.72 19.18 -4.24
N SER A 57 5.07 19.52 -3.00
CA SER A 57 6.38 19.19 -2.43
C SER A 57 6.56 17.68 -2.23
N PHE A 58 5.52 16.98 -1.79
CA PHE A 58 5.51 15.52 -1.68
C PHE A 58 5.80 14.84 -3.03
N VAL A 59 5.07 15.22 -4.08
CA VAL A 59 5.28 14.67 -5.43
C VAL A 59 6.65 15.03 -5.99
N ALA A 60 7.11 16.26 -5.80
CA ALA A 60 8.43 16.68 -6.27
C ALA A 60 9.55 15.84 -5.64
N GLY A 61 9.48 15.62 -4.31
CA GLY A 61 10.47 14.80 -3.61
C GLY A 61 10.52 13.36 -4.13
N PHE A 62 9.37 12.75 -4.42
CA PHE A 62 9.33 11.40 -5.01
C PHE A 62 9.77 11.35 -6.46
N ALA A 63 9.36 12.32 -7.28
CA ALA A 63 9.72 12.35 -8.70
C ALA A 63 11.23 12.55 -8.90
N GLU A 64 11.86 13.42 -8.10
CA GLU A 64 13.30 13.65 -8.13
C GLU A 64 14.09 12.39 -7.76
N ARG A 65 13.76 11.78 -6.62
CA ARG A 65 14.39 10.53 -6.15
C ARG A 65 14.15 9.38 -7.13
N GLY A 66 12.91 9.21 -7.58
CA GLY A 66 12.57 8.19 -8.55
C GLY A 66 13.40 8.31 -9.83
N THR A 67 13.49 9.50 -10.41
CA THR A 67 14.31 9.73 -11.62
C THR A 67 15.78 9.41 -11.37
N LYS A 68 16.32 9.85 -10.23
CA LYS A 68 17.72 9.60 -9.85
C LYS A 68 18.03 8.12 -9.67
N ASP A 69 17.10 7.38 -9.07
CA ASP A 69 17.32 6.00 -8.62
C ASP A 69 16.74 4.96 -9.61
N GLY A 70 16.23 5.39 -10.76
CA GLY A 70 15.74 4.52 -11.83
C GLY A 70 14.32 4.00 -11.66
N TYR A 71 13.48 4.70 -10.89
CA TYR A 71 12.06 4.38 -10.72
C TYR A 71 11.18 5.36 -11.50
N THR A 72 10.07 4.85 -12.03
CA THR A 72 9.02 5.67 -12.62
C THR A 72 7.96 6.02 -11.57
N VAL A 73 7.56 7.29 -11.53
CA VAL A 73 6.53 7.80 -10.61
C VAL A 73 5.36 8.36 -11.42
N GLU A 74 4.20 7.70 -11.32
CA GLU A 74 2.95 8.14 -11.93
C GLU A 74 2.05 8.83 -10.88
N VAL A 75 1.51 10.00 -11.22
CA VAL A 75 0.82 10.88 -10.26
C VAL A 75 -0.68 10.91 -10.51
N PHE A 76 -1.47 10.42 -9.55
CA PHE A 76 -2.94 10.40 -9.63
C PHE A 76 -3.58 11.45 -8.71
N LYS A 77 -3.31 12.73 -8.97
CA LYS A 77 -3.71 13.86 -8.11
C LYS A 77 -5.19 13.85 -7.69
N LYS A 78 -6.11 13.57 -8.62
CA LYS A 78 -7.57 13.57 -8.31
C LYS A 78 -7.94 12.45 -7.32
N ARG A 79 -7.26 11.30 -7.41
CA ARG A 79 -7.47 10.12 -6.57
C ARG A 79 -6.57 10.08 -5.33
N GLY A 80 -5.59 10.98 -5.21
CA GLY A 80 -4.77 11.16 -4.02
C GLY A 80 -3.74 10.05 -3.78
N TYR A 81 -3.12 9.51 -4.83
CA TYR A 81 -2.04 8.52 -4.69
C TYR A 81 -0.98 8.66 -5.79
N LEU A 82 0.17 8.02 -5.56
CA LEU A 82 1.25 7.82 -6.54
C LEU A 82 1.39 6.32 -6.85
N SER A 83 1.75 5.98 -8.07
CA SER A 83 2.18 4.63 -8.44
C SER A 83 3.66 4.67 -8.76
N ILE A 84 4.43 3.73 -8.20
CA ILE A 84 5.88 3.65 -8.35
C ILE A 84 6.22 2.27 -8.94
N SER A 85 7.05 2.25 -9.98
CA SER A 85 7.45 1.01 -10.68
C SER A 85 8.89 1.08 -11.19
N PHE A 86 9.51 -0.08 -11.42
CA PHE A 86 10.84 -0.17 -12.03
C PHE A 86 10.84 0.27 -13.51
N ASN A 87 9.85 -0.18 -14.27
CA ASN A 87 9.74 0.12 -15.70
C ASN A 87 8.78 1.30 -15.93
N SER A 88 9.13 2.16 -16.87
CA SER A 88 8.22 3.20 -17.36
C SER A 88 7.08 2.57 -18.16
N PRO A 89 5.87 3.18 -18.12
CA PRO A 89 4.81 2.81 -19.04
C PRO A 89 5.28 2.81 -20.49
N GLY A 90 4.99 1.74 -21.22
CA GLY A 90 5.10 1.74 -22.69
C GLY A 90 4.32 2.91 -23.28
N ARG A 91 4.78 3.45 -24.41
CA ARG A 91 4.11 4.56 -25.12
C ARG A 91 2.71 4.13 -25.55
N TRP A 92 1.79 5.09 -25.55
CA TRP A 92 0.48 4.95 -26.18
C TRP A 92 0.64 4.44 -27.63
N PRO A 93 -0.16 3.44 -28.08
CA PRO A 93 -1.37 2.90 -27.46
C PRO A 93 -1.17 1.72 -26.51
N PHE A 94 0.01 1.13 -26.35
CA PHE A 94 0.19 -0.14 -25.60
C PHE A 94 -0.03 -0.05 -24.06
N HIS A 95 -0.47 1.11 -23.56
CA HIS A 95 -0.70 1.35 -22.13
C HIS A 95 -1.85 0.51 -21.54
N TRP A 96 -2.88 0.18 -22.32
CA TRP A 96 -4.03 -0.60 -21.84
C TRP A 96 -3.76 -2.10 -21.70
N GLU A 97 -2.76 -2.63 -22.41
CA GLU A 97 -2.30 -4.03 -22.25
C GLU A 97 -1.58 -4.26 -20.91
N ARG A 98 -1.17 -3.18 -20.20
CA ARG A 98 -0.45 -3.25 -18.92
C ARG A 98 -1.27 -3.77 -17.76
N ASN A 99 -2.60 -3.71 -17.81
CA ASN A 99 -3.41 -3.92 -16.61
C ASN A 99 -3.46 -5.36 -16.07
N ARG A 100 -2.86 -6.36 -16.75
CA ARG A 100 -2.90 -7.78 -16.32
C ARG A 100 -1.71 -8.63 -16.79
N MET A 101 -0.54 -8.05 -17.07
CA MET A 101 0.62 -8.83 -17.51
C MET A 101 1.57 -9.16 -16.35
N ARG A 102 1.95 -10.43 -16.30
CA ARG A 102 2.85 -11.07 -15.33
C ARG A 102 4.20 -10.34 -15.24
N GLY A 103 4.61 -9.95 -14.02
CA GLY A 103 5.99 -9.56 -13.69
C GLY A 103 6.26 -8.05 -13.47
N GLU A 104 5.30 -7.17 -13.70
CA GLU A 104 5.45 -5.73 -13.41
C GLU A 104 5.13 -5.44 -11.94
N ILE A 105 6.14 -5.45 -11.07
CA ILE A 105 5.99 -5.09 -9.66
C ILE A 105 5.68 -3.59 -9.55
N ARG A 106 4.52 -3.25 -8.96
CA ARG A 106 4.07 -1.89 -8.66
C ARG A 106 3.95 -1.66 -7.16
N LEU A 107 4.13 -0.42 -6.74
CA LEU A 107 3.75 0.05 -5.42
C LEU A 107 2.80 1.25 -5.53
N ASP A 108 1.62 1.13 -4.93
CA ASP A 108 0.65 2.21 -4.79
C ASP A 108 0.86 2.92 -3.44
N LEU A 109 1.23 4.19 -3.51
CA LEU A 109 1.48 5.06 -2.36
C LEU A 109 0.30 6.02 -2.14
N VAL A 110 -0.57 5.70 -1.19
CA VAL A 110 -1.83 6.40 -0.94
C VAL A 110 -1.68 7.46 0.14
N VAL A 111 -2.15 8.67 -0.14
CA VAL A 111 -2.08 9.79 0.81
C VAL A 111 -3.30 9.82 1.72
N TYR A 112 -3.02 9.93 3.02
CA TYR A 112 -3.97 10.26 4.07
C TYR A 112 -3.76 11.70 4.57
N ARG A 113 -4.84 12.34 4.96
CA ARG A 113 -4.88 13.68 5.57
C ARG A 113 -5.66 13.62 6.89
N LEU A 114 -5.32 14.47 7.84
CA LEU A 114 -6.10 14.61 9.07
C LEU A 114 -7.36 15.42 8.78
N SER A 115 -8.49 14.99 9.34
CA SER A 115 -9.75 15.73 9.31
C SER A 115 -10.55 15.46 10.58
N GLN A 116 -11.66 16.18 10.76
CA GLN A 116 -12.68 15.87 11.75
C GLN A 116 -13.92 15.34 11.05
N SER A 117 -14.52 14.29 11.62
CA SER A 117 -15.79 13.74 11.17
C SER A 117 -16.57 13.27 12.39
N TYR A 118 -17.81 13.73 12.53
CA TYR A 118 -18.71 13.41 13.64
C TYR A 118 -18.10 13.66 15.02
N GLY A 119 -17.31 14.73 15.15
CA GLY A 119 -16.63 15.10 16.40
C GLY A 119 -15.34 14.32 16.70
N GLU A 120 -14.97 13.35 15.85
CA GLU A 120 -13.78 12.52 16.02
C GLU A 120 -12.68 12.91 15.03
N TRP A 121 -11.43 12.77 15.46
CA TRP A 121 -10.28 12.92 14.56
C TRP A 121 -10.13 11.67 13.70
N VAL A 122 -10.10 11.87 12.38
CA VAL A 122 -9.99 10.80 11.39
C VAL A 122 -8.82 11.04 10.45
N LEU A 123 -8.23 9.96 9.95
CA LEU A 123 -7.35 10.00 8.79
C LEU A 123 -8.14 9.62 7.55
N GLU A 124 -8.18 10.54 6.59
CA GLU A 124 -8.97 10.44 5.37
C GLU A 124 -8.12 10.19 4.14
N ARG A 125 -8.62 9.35 3.23
CA ARG A 125 -8.11 9.11 1.89
C ARG A 125 -9.20 9.30 0.84
N ARG A 126 -8.80 9.64 -0.37
CA ARG A 126 -9.73 9.88 -1.50
C ARG A 126 -10.19 8.59 -2.17
N LEU A 127 -9.29 7.61 -2.30
CA LEU A 127 -9.58 6.34 -2.96
C LEU A 127 -10.28 5.39 -1.99
N LYS A 128 -11.43 4.80 -2.34
CA LYS A 128 -12.07 3.80 -1.48
C LYS A 128 -11.18 2.56 -1.36
N LYS A 129 -11.08 1.98 -0.16
CA LYS A 129 -10.45 0.67 0.07
C LYS A 129 -11.38 -0.20 0.92
N GLY A 130 -11.71 -1.38 0.41
CA GLY A 130 -12.66 -2.29 1.06
C GLY A 130 -13.97 -1.61 1.45
N THR A 131 -14.43 -1.86 2.66
CA THR A 131 -15.63 -1.29 3.27
C THR A 131 -15.36 -0.02 4.09
N MET A 132 -14.20 0.63 3.93
CA MET A 132 -13.86 1.85 4.66
C MET A 132 -15.01 2.88 4.58
N PRO A 133 -15.44 3.45 5.73
CA PRO A 133 -16.65 4.27 5.80
C PRO A 133 -16.42 5.66 5.18
N LEU A 134 -17.52 6.27 4.74
CA LEU A 134 -17.54 7.67 4.35
C LEU A 134 -17.45 8.58 5.58
N THR A 135 -16.75 9.70 5.45
CA THR A 135 -16.68 10.79 6.42
C THR A 135 -17.57 11.95 5.99
N GLU A 136 -17.76 12.94 6.87
CA GLU A 136 -18.51 14.17 6.57
C GLU A 136 -17.92 14.97 5.40
N SER A 137 -16.62 14.81 5.15
CA SER A 137 -15.91 15.39 4.02
C SER A 137 -16.28 14.74 2.67
N GLY A 138 -17.09 13.68 2.67
CA GLY A 138 -17.48 12.94 1.46
C GLY A 138 -16.39 12.05 0.88
N VAL A 139 -15.35 11.75 1.66
CA VAL A 139 -14.26 10.82 1.32
C VAL A 139 -14.23 9.67 2.34
N TYR A 140 -13.20 8.82 2.32
CA TYR A 140 -13.14 7.63 3.15
C TYR A 140 -12.13 7.79 4.27
N GLY A 141 -12.40 7.26 5.46
CA GLY A 141 -11.45 7.42 6.56
C GLY A 141 -11.63 6.42 7.69
N VAL A 142 -10.69 6.46 8.62
CA VAL A 142 -10.68 5.69 9.86
C VAL A 142 -10.27 6.58 11.03
N PRO A 143 -10.63 6.23 12.28
CA PRO A 143 -10.19 6.98 13.46
C PRO A 143 -8.67 7.15 13.49
N ARG A 144 -8.21 8.35 13.81
CA ARG A 144 -6.77 8.70 13.83
C ARG A 144 -5.97 7.72 14.70
N ASP A 145 -6.46 7.41 15.89
CA ASP A 145 -5.74 6.62 16.90
C ASP A 145 -5.72 5.12 16.59
N MET A 146 -6.52 4.68 15.60
CA MET A 146 -6.41 3.34 15.01
C MET A 146 -5.13 3.20 14.18
N VAL A 147 -4.62 4.30 13.65
CA VAL A 147 -3.44 4.33 12.76
C VAL A 147 -2.22 4.91 13.46
N LEU A 148 -2.36 6.02 14.17
CA LEU A 148 -1.27 6.74 14.80
C LEU A 148 -1.22 6.50 16.33
N PRO A 149 -0.03 6.44 16.95
CA PRO A 149 1.28 6.39 16.31
C PRO A 149 1.46 5.07 15.51
N VAL A 150 2.20 5.14 14.40
CA VAL A 150 2.48 3.96 13.57
C VAL A 150 3.24 2.92 14.40
N SER A 151 2.77 1.67 14.35
CA SER A 151 3.42 0.51 14.97
C SER A 151 4.35 -0.21 13.97
N LYS A 152 5.03 -1.27 14.41
CA LYS A 152 5.90 -2.09 13.55
C LYS A 152 5.32 -3.49 13.35
N ILE A 153 5.52 -4.05 12.16
CA ILE A 153 5.18 -5.43 11.83
C ILE A 153 6.29 -6.04 10.98
N ASN A 154 6.53 -7.35 11.13
CA ASN A 154 7.40 -8.07 10.20
C ASN A 154 6.70 -8.20 8.85
N PHE A 155 7.41 -7.86 7.77
CA PHE A 155 6.94 -8.05 6.41
C PHE A 155 8.13 -8.30 5.48
N LEU A 156 8.09 -9.38 4.71
CA LEU A 156 9.15 -9.81 3.80
C LEU A 156 10.54 -9.81 4.47
N GLY A 157 10.62 -10.32 5.71
CA GLY A 157 11.86 -10.45 6.47
C GLY A 157 12.48 -9.12 6.92
N GLY A 158 11.69 -8.05 7.04
CA GLY A 158 12.11 -6.79 7.67
C GLY A 158 10.97 -6.12 8.43
N GLU A 159 11.30 -5.16 9.29
CA GLU A 159 10.29 -4.37 9.99
C GLU A 159 9.75 -3.24 9.10
N MET A 160 8.43 -3.18 8.98
CA MET A 160 7.72 -2.12 8.27
C MET A 160 6.70 -1.44 9.19
N GLY A 161 6.30 -0.22 8.85
CA GLY A 161 5.22 0.48 9.55
C GLY A 161 3.88 -0.22 9.36
N CYS A 162 3.06 -0.29 10.38
CA CYS A 162 1.66 -0.73 10.32
C CYS A 162 0.77 0.24 11.13
N PRO A 163 -0.55 0.26 10.90
CA PRO A 163 -1.47 0.99 11.79
C PRO A 163 -1.25 0.57 13.25
N ASN A 164 -1.45 1.50 14.19
CA ASN A 164 -1.38 1.25 15.64
C ASN A 164 -2.23 0.04 16.08
N GLN A 165 -3.38 -0.15 15.42
CA GLN A 165 -4.32 -1.23 15.69
C GLN A 165 -4.59 -2.00 14.39
N PRO A 166 -3.63 -2.82 13.90
CA PRO A 166 -3.66 -3.34 12.53
C PRO A 166 -4.83 -4.30 12.30
N GLN A 167 -5.22 -5.09 13.32
CA GLN A 167 -6.37 -5.98 13.23
C GLN A 167 -7.69 -5.19 13.18
N ALA A 168 -7.85 -4.17 14.03
CA ALA A 168 -9.05 -3.33 14.01
C ALA A 168 -9.18 -2.58 12.68
N TYR A 169 -8.07 -2.06 12.16
CA TYR A 169 -7.99 -1.45 10.84
C TYR A 169 -8.45 -2.42 9.75
N LEU A 170 -7.88 -3.63 9.68
CA LEU A 170 -8.27 -4.63 8.70
C LEU A 170 -9.76 -5.06 8.83
N ARG A 171 -10.33 -5.09 10.05
CA ARG A 171 -11.76 -5.36 10.24
C ARG A 171 -12.65 -4.27 9.66
N VAL A 172 -12.22 -3.00 9.68
CA VAL A 172 -12.93 -1.91 9.00
C VAL A 172 -12.92 -2.11 7.49
N LEU A 173 -11.81 -2.60 6.93
CA LEU A 173 -11.64 -2.77 5.49
C LEU A 173 -12.36 -4.02 4.95
N TYR A 174 -12.34 -5.12 5.71
CA TYR A 174 -12.68 -6.45 5.19
C TYR A 174 -13.66 -7.24 6.06
N GLY A 175 -14.03 -6.75 7.25
CA GLY A 175 -14.86 -7.50 8.19
C GLY A 175 -14.08 -8.67 8.81
N ASP A 176 -14.66 -9.88 8.75
CA ASP A 176 -14.00 -11.12 9.18
C ASP A 176 -13.02 -11.59 8.08
N TYR A 177 -11.76 -11.18 8.19
CA TYR A 177 -10.70 -11.47 7.22
C TYR A 177 -9.85 -12.69 7.56
N ASP A 178 -10.15 -13.38 8.67
CA ASP A 178 -9.41 -14.56 9.13
C ASP A 178 -9.62 -15.74 8.17
N LYS A 179 -10.73 -15.73 7.42
CA LYS A 179 -11.00 -16.69 6.35
C LYS A 179 -10.49 -16.14 5.01
N PRO A 180 -9.76 -16.94 4.21
CA PRO A 180 -9.36 -16.53 2.88
C PRO A 180 -10.59 -16.41 1.97
N ASP A 181 -11.00 -15.17 1.68
CA ASP A 181 -11.93 -14.86 0.60
C ASP A 181 -11.12 -14.47 -0.65
N TYR A 182 -11.21 -15.30 -1.69
CA TYR A 182 -10.51 -15.09 -2.96
C TYR A 182 -11.32 -14.12 -3.82
N THR A 183 -11.22 -12.83 -3.50
CA THR A 183 -12.08 -11.79 -4.07
C THR A 183 -11.89 -11.54 -5.58
N TYR A 184 -10.71 -11.88 -6.14
CA TYR A 184 -10.40 -11.56 -7.55
C TYR A 184 -9.58 -12.62 -8.33
N VAL A 185 -9.20 -13.74 -7.72
CA VAL A 185 -8.42 -14.81 -8.37
C VAL A 185 -9.06 -16.16 -8.08
N ALA A 186 -9.24 -17.01 -9.10
CA ALA A 186 -9.74 -18.37 -8.90
C ALA A 186 -8.84 -19.12 -7.89
N THR A 187 -9.44 -19.80 -6.92
CA THR A 187 -8.76 -20.50 -5.80
C THR A 187 -7.60 -21.40 -6.24
N ALA A 188 -7.73 -22.06 -7.39
CA ALA A 188 -6.68 -22.92 -7.97
C ALA A 188 -5.41 -22.13 -8.37
N SER A 189 -5.58 -20.91 -8.90
CA SER A 189 -4.48 -20.03 -9.29
C SER A 189 -3.75 -19.49 -8.08
N ALA A 190 -4.47 -19.13 -7.02
CA ALA A 190 -3.88 -18.69 -5.75
C ALA A 190 -3.08 -19.81 -5.07
N THR A 191 -3.62 -21.03 -5.05
CA THR A 191 -2.95 -22.20 -4.46
C THR A 191 -1.65 -22.53 -5.19
N THR A 192 -1.65 -22.41 -6.53
CA THR A 192 -0.44 -22.64 -7.34
C THR A 192 0.64 -21.59 -7.06
N ARG A 193 0.27 -20.32 -6.90
CA ARG A 193 1.21 -19.24 -6.58
C ARG A 193 1.89 -19.45 -5.22
N GLN A 194 1.10 -19.80 -4.20
CA GLN A 194 1.63 -20.09 -2.86
C GLN A 194 2.70 -21.20 -2.86
N ARG A 195 2.52 -22.24 -3.69
CA ARG A 195 3.52 -23.31 -3.82
C ARG A 195 4.84 -22.80 -4.43
N VAL A 196 4.75 -21.97 -5.47
CA VAL A 196 5.93 -21.42 -6.16
C VAL A 196 6.71 -20.45 -5.26
N ASP A 197 6.01 -19.59 -4.51
CA ASP A 197 6.66 -18.64 -3.59
C ASP A 197 7.35 -19.38 -2.42
N ASN A 198 6.71 -20.43 -1.90
CA ASN A 198 7.31 -21.27 -0.87
C ASN A 198 8.54 -22.04 -1.39
N GLU A 199 8.50 -22.58 -2.61
CA GLU A 199 9.64 -23.26 -3.24
C GLU A 199 10.83 -22.32 -3.50
N SER A 200 10.56 -21.07 -3.86
CA SER A 200 11.59 -20.06 -4.13
C SER A 200 12.14 -19.37 -2.87
N SER A 201 11.49 -19.56 -1.71
CA SER A 201 11.96 -19.09 -0.40
C SER A 201 12.92 -20.05 0.32
N LEU A 202 13.14 -21.25 -0.21
CA LEU A 202 14.14 -22.17 0.32
C LEU A 202 15.55 -21.64 0.02
N PRO A 203 16.48 -21.65 1.00
CA PRO A 203 17.83 -21.18 0.75
C PRO A 203 18.48 -22.08 -0.30
N VAL A 204 18.97 -21.46 -1.38
CA VAL A 204 19.86 -22.11 -2.34
C VAL A 204 21.05 -22.65 -1.54
N ARG A 205 21.18 -23.98 -1.51
CA ARG A 205 22.28 -24.69 -0.85
C ARG A 205 23.63 -24.28 -1.43
#